data_AF-A0A1H1PCJ7-F1
#
_entry.id   AF-A0A1H1PCJ7-F1
#
_cell.length_a   1.000
_cell.length_b   1.000
_cell.length_c   1.000
_cell.angle_alpha   90.00
_cell.angle_beta   90.00
_cell.angle_gamma   90.00
#
_symmetry.space_group_name_H-M   'P 1'
#
loop_
_entity.id
_entity.type
_entity.pdbx_description
1 polymer ?
#
loop_
_entity_poly.entity_id
_entity_poly.type
_entity_poly.pdbx_seq_one_letter_code
_entity_poly.pdbx_strand_id
1 'polypeptide(L)'
;MLQIVQNNYKVPPIMTASLTLERLGDMLGHLYQGPLESVPWNTFLDELKDLLASRYATFILRPPSQHVDGLSISTAGASEEVTSSYHQHFYRLDPFVDLPNRQVVSLTEFVALNDWLNSDFYKSFMEPTDVFHVLGADINTADGAQCRIRISRGRSDPPFNQADKDLLTLFLPHLERAMILHMRLNRIESERDLYAGAVDQMAVGTILLDSDGKVLQMNRVAEQLVQEKDGVKLVSDGLQVGTPRDSQKFRQLIKQALLSQKSGNPSVVEAMRVQRPSGRADFGIVVRSVPPGEWSGSKQCPAVAIFIGDPEQESRPPQEIVRALFDLTPSEAQISLLLANGLTLDEASDELGISRNTARAHLRSTFSKTGVTRQTMLVRLILRSVATLG
;
A
#
# COMPACT_ATOMS: atom_id res chain seq x y z
N MET A 1 70.73 28.40 4.47
CA MET A 1 69.96 29.33 3.61
C MET A 1 69.24 28.49 2.57
N LEU A 2 68.00 28.07 2.83
CA LEU A 2 67.09 27.44 1.86
C LEU A 2 65.67 27.64 2.41
N GLN A 3 64.88 28.45 1.69
CA GLN A 3 63.56 28.93 2.05
C GLN A 3 62.52 27.82 1.99
N ILE A 4 61.70 27.74 3.04
CA ILE A 4 60.44 26.99 3.10
C ILE A 4 59.40 27.81 2.33
N VAL A 5 58.92 27.31 1.20
CA VAL A 5 57.76 27.87 0.50
C VAL A 5 56.50 27.33 1.18
N GLN A 6 55.89 28.17 2.02
CA GLN A 6 54.53 27.97 2.52
C GLN A 6 53.54 28.21 1.39
N ASN A 7 52.98 27.13 0.82
CA ASN A 7 51.84 27.24 -0.08
C ASN A 7 50.56 27.43 0.74
N ASN A 8 50.20 28.68 0.96
CA ASN A 8 48.91 29.09 1.53
C ASN A 8 47.80 28.86 0.48
N TYR A 9 47.23 27.65 0.44
CA TYR A 9 45.92 27.45 -0.16
C TYR A 9 44.86 28.01 0.79
N LYS A 10 44.47 29.27 0.57
CA LYS A 10 43.24 29.82 1.12
C LYS A 10 42.06 29.08 0.48
N VAL A 11 41.51 28.11 1.20
CA VAL A 11 40.19 27.56 0.93
C VAL A 11 39.20 28.71 1.07
N PRO A 12 38.42 29.06 0.03
CA PRO A 12 37.35 30.05 0.20
C PRO A 12 36.33 29.49 1.19
N PRO A 13 35.86 30.29 2.17
CA PRO A 13 34.81 29.82 3.06
C PRO A 13 33.55 29.60 2.22
N ILE A 14 33.14 28.35 2.07
CA ILE A 14 31.77 28.04 1.67
C ILE A 14 30.92 28.62 2.79
N MET A 15 30.13 29.65 2.45
CA MET A 15 29.03 30.07 3.31
C MET A 15 28.07 28.89 3.40
N THR A 16 28.23 28.01 4.39
CA THR A 16 27.11 27.21 4.89
C THR A 16 26.02 28.22 5.19
N ALA A 17 24.99 28.27 4.35
CA ALA A 17 23.86 29.14 4.55
C ALA A 17 23.35 28.87 5.96
N SER A 18 23.49 29.84 6.86
CA SER A 18 23.07 29.66 8.24
C SER A 18 21.59 29.28 8.23
N LEU A 19 21.28 28.07 8.69
CA LEU A 19 19.90 27.58 8.72
C LEU A 19 19.08 28.50 9.63
N THR A 20 18.20 29.30 9.03
CA THR A 20 17.29 30.17 9.79
C THR A 20 16.21 29.32 10.45
N LEU A 21 15.63 29.82 11.54
CA LEU A 21 14.54 29.13 12.23
C LEU A 21 13.32 28.91 11.30
N GLU A 22 13.05 29.88 10.43
CA GLU A 22 11.99 29.80 9.41
C GLU A 22 12.26 28.66 8.43
N ARG A 23 13.47 28.61 7.84
CA ARG A 23 13.84 27.54 6.91
C ARG A 23 13.86 26.16 7.57
N LEU A 24 14.29 26.06 8.83
CA LEU A 24 14.19 24.82 9.60
C LEU A 24 12.72 24.39 9.78
N GLY A 25 11.83 25.34 10.10
CA GLY A 25 10.40 25.10 10.22
C GLY A 25 9.79 24.55 8.94
N ASP A 26 10.11 25.16 7.80
CA ASP A 26 9.63 24.73 6.48
C ASP A 26 10.14 23.32 6.13
N MET A 27 11.45 23.07 6.29
CA MET A 27 12.03 21.74 6.02
C MET A 27 11.44 20.66 6.92
N LEU A 28 11.19 20.96 8.20
CA LEU A 28 10.49 20.03 9.10
C LEU A 28 9.04 19.81 8.66
N GLY A 29 8.36 20.84 8.17
CA GLY A 29 7.04 20.74 7.56
C GLY A 29 7.03 19.75 6.39
N HIS A 30 7.93 19.95 5.42
CA HIS A 30 8.08 19.05 4.27
C HIS A 30 8.48 17.64 4.68
N LEU A 31 9.31 17.48 5.72
CA LEU A 31 9.67 16.17 6.24
C LEU A 31 8.47 15.40 6.79
N TYR A 32 7.55 16.05 7.51
CA TYR A 32 6.33 15.43 8.01
C TYR A 32 5.23 15.30 6.94
N GLN A 33 5.24 16.14 5.91
CA GLN A 33 4.39 16.02 4.74
C GLN A 33 4.87 14.92 3.78
N GLY A 34 6.16 14.58 3.81
CA GLY A 34 6.81 13.60 2.95
C GLY A 34 6.04 12.29 2.75
N PRO A 35 5.49 11.63 3.80
CA PRO A 35 4.68 10.42 3.65
C PRO A 35 3.42 10.56 2.78
N LEU A 36 2.95 11.79 2.53
CA LEU A 36 1.76 12.11 1.74
C LEU A 36 2.10 12.51 0.29
N GLU A 37 3.38 12.59 -0.06
CA GLU A 37 3.83 12.86 -1.43
C GLU A 37 3.67 11.62 -2.33
N SER A 38 3.57 11.82 -3.64
CA SER A 38 3.53 10.71 -4.61
C SER A 38 4.81 9.87 -4.58
N VAL A 39 5.95 10.53 -4.39
CA VAL A 39 7.23 9.91 -4.06
C VAL A 39 7.61 10.41 -2.67
N PRO A 40 7.61 9.55 -1.64
CA PRO A 40 7.76 10.01 -0.26
C PRO A 40 9.05 10.79 0.00
N TRP A 41 8.95 11.92 0.71
CA TRP A 41 10.07 12.79 1.12
C TRP A 41 10.92 13.40 -0.01
N ASN A 42 10.42 13.40 -1.26
CA ASN A 42 11.19 13.94 -2.38
C ASN A 42 11.52 15.44 -2.16
N THR A 43 10.53 16.23 -1.74
CA THR A 43 10.73 17.68 -1.49
C THR A 43 11.80 17.91 -0.42
N PHE A 44 11.69 17.21 0.71
CA PHE A 44 12.65 17.34 1.81
C PHE A 44 14.07 16.94 1.38
N LEU A 45 14.22 15.85 0.62
CA LEU A 45 15.53 15.39 0.16
C LEU A 45 16.16 16.39 -0.81
N ASP A 46 15.39 17.02 -1.70
CA ASP A 46 15.90 18.05 -2.59
C ASP A 46 16.37 19.29 -1.80
N GLU A 47 15.62 19.73 -0.80
CA GLU A 47 16.03 20.83 0.08
C GLU A 47 17.27 20.50 0.91
N LEU A 48 17.37 19.27 1.41
CA LEU A 48 18.53 18.79 2.16
C LEU A 48 19.76 18.70 1.26
N LYS A 49 19.59 18.27 0.01
CA LYS A 49 20.65 18.22 -1.00
C LYS A 49 21.23 19.61 -1.24
N ASP A 50 20.36 20.60 -1.41
CA ASP A 50 20.75 22.00 -1.64
C ASP A 50 21.37 22.63 -0.39
N LEU A 51 20.82 22.36 0.80
CA LEU A 51 21.34 22.86 2.07
C LEU A 51 22.76 22.36 2.34
N LEU A 52 23.04 21.08 2.06
CA LEU A 52 24.34 20.46 2.23
C LEU A 52 25.25 20.58 1.00
N ALA A 53 24.87 21.37 -0.01
CA ALA A 53 25.62 21.53 -1.25
C ALA A 53 26.14 20.18 -1.78
N SER A 54 25.21 19.23 -1.93
CA SER A 54 25.51 17.85 -2.28
C SER A 54 24.92 17.51 -3.65
N ARG A 55 25.43 16.42 -4.23
CA ARG A 55 24.99 15.94 -5.54
C ARG A 55 23.75 15.06 -5.42
N TYR A 56 23.73 14.20 -4.41
CA TYR A 56 22.63 13.28 -4.15
C TYR A 56 22.28 13.25 -2.67
N ALA A 57 20.98 13.24 -2.37
CA ALA A 57 20.46 12.80 -1.10
C ALA A 57 19.57 11.59 -1.31
N THR A 58 19.88 10.50 -0.62
CA THR A 58 19.19 9.22 -0.75
C THR A 58 18.71 8.77 0.62
N PHE A 59 17.42 8.44 0.71
CA PHE A 59 16.80 7.84 1.86
C PHE A 59 16.37 6.40 1.54
N ILE A 60 17.01 5.45 2.19
CA ILE A 60 16.76 4.02 2.05
C ILE A 60 15.82 3.60 3.17
N LEU A 61 14.56 3.38 2.83
CA LEU A 61 13.49 2.99 3.76
C LEU A 61 13.57 1.50 4.13
N ARG A 62 14.02 0.68 3.18
CA ARG A 62 14.25 -0.74 3.39
C ARG A 62 15.55 -1.11 2.69
N PRO A 63 16.60 -1.52 3.42
CA PRO A 63 17.81 -1.98 2.78
C PRO A 63 17.50 -3.25 1.96
N PRO A 64 18.11 -3.40 0.77
CA PRO A 64 17.98 -4.62 -0.02
C PRO A 64 18.53 -5.83 0.76
N SER A 65 17.88 -6.98 0.59
CA SER A 65 18.31 -8.26 1.15
C SER A 65 18.30 -9.34 0.07
N GLN A 66 18.77 -10.55 0.37
CA GLN A 66 18.74 -11.66 -0.60
C GLN A 66 17.33 -12.03 -1.07
N HIS A 67 16.29 -11.68 -0.31
CA HIS A 67 14.91 -12.15 -0.53
C HIS A 67 13.93 -11.00 -0.79
N VAL A 68 14.37 -9.75 -0.64
CA VAL A 68 13.51 -8.57 -0.72
C VAL A 68 14.28 -7.43 -1.38
N ASP A 69 13.70 -6.85 -2.44
CA ASP A 69 14.24 -5.68 -3.10
C ASP A 69 14.29 -4.48 -2.15
N GLY A 70 15.38 -3.72 -2.23
CA GLY A 70 15.53 -2.48 -1.47
C GLY A 70 14.49 -1.45 -1.88
N LEU A 71 14.06 -0.64 -0.91
CA LEU A 71 13.26 0.56 -1.18
C LEU A 71 14.10 1.77 -0.82
N SER A 72 14.51 2.52 -1.83
CA SER A 72 15.26 3.76 -1.68
C SER A 72 14.66 4.86 -2.52
N ILE A 73 14.65 6.06 -1.97
CA ILE A 73 14.20 7.28 -2.62
C ILE A 73 15.41 8.20 -2.73
N SER A 74 15.68 8.70 -3.93
CA SER A 74 16.80 9.59 -4.19
C SER A 74 16.29 10.87 -4.86
N THR A 75 16.95 11.99 -4.59
CA THR A 75 16.68 13.27 -5.25
C THR A 75 16.70 13.18 -6.77
N ALA A 76 15.93 14.04 -7.43
CA ALA A 76 15.90 14.15 -8.88
C ALA A 76 17.32 14.35 -9.45
N GLY A 77 17.79 13.37 -10.23
CA GLY A 77 19.15 13.34 -10.81
C GLY A 77 19.91 12.03 -10.56
N ALA A 78 19.48 11.21 -9.60
CA ALA A 78 19.94 9.82 -9.52
C ALA A 78 19.23 9.01 -10.62
N SER A 79 19.99 8.36 -11.51
CA SER A 79 19.39 7.49 -12.53
C SER A 79 18.68 6.30 -11.86
N GLU A 80 17.47 5.97 -12.34
CA GLU A 80 16.72 4.79 -11.92
C GLU A 80 17.52 3.49 -12.20
N GLU A 81 18.35 3.49 -13.25
CA GLU A 81 19.28 2.40 -13.58
C GLU A 81 20.39 2.27 -12.53
N VAL A 82 20.91 3.38 -12.01
CA VAL A 82 21.95 3.39 -10.97
C VAL A 82 21.39 2.85 -9.65
N THR A 83 20.18 3.28 -9.28
CA THR A 83 19.47 2.76 -8.09
C THR A 83 19.19 1.26 -8.22
N SER A 84 18.72 0.82 -9.39
CA SER A 84 18.42 -0.59 -9.66
C SER A 84 19.67 -1.47 -9.66
N SER A 85 20.77 -0.99 -10.26
CA SER A 85 22.06 -1.69 -10.29
C SER A 85 22.62 -1.89 -8.87
N TYR A 86 22.49 -0.89 -8.00
CA TYR A 86 22.86 -1.00 -6.59
C TYR A 86 22.06 -2.08 -5.86
N HIS A 87 20.74 -2.06 -5.97
CA HIS A 87 19.85 -3.01 -5.30
C HIS A 87 20.09 -4.45 -5.74
N GLN A 88 20.42 -4.68 -7.01
CA GLN A 88 20.59 -6.03 -7.55
C GLN A 88 21.99 -6.61 -7.31
N HIS A 89 23.04 -5.79 -7.41
CA HIS A 89 24.42 -6.29 -7.51
C HIS A 89 25.37 -5.73 -6.46
N PHE A 90 25.30 -4.43 -6.15
CA PHE A 90 26.37 -3.76 -5.41
C PHE A 90 26.12 -3.58 -3.92
N TYR A 91 24.89 -3.74 -3.42
CA TYR A 91 24.58 -3.56 -1.98
C TYR A 91 25.40 -4.46 -1.04
N ARG A 92 25.83 -5.64 -1.52
CA ARG A 92 26.65 -6.58 -0.73
C ARG A 92 28.09 -6.14 -0.56
N LEU A 93 28.56 -5.26 -1.45
CA LEU A 93 29.93 -4.76 -1.48
C LEU A 93 30.03 -3.37 -0.85
N ASP A 94 28.91 -2.78 -0.43
CA ASP A 94 28.87 -1.46 0.19
C ASP A 94 29.50 -1.54 1.59
N PRO A 95 30.66 -0.92 1.82
CA PRO A 95 31.32 -0.94 3.12
C PRO A 95 30.71 0.07 4.09
N PHE A 96 29.74 0.88 3.67
CA PHE A 96 29.13 1.95 4.45
C PHE A 96 27.72 1.57 4.91
N VAL A 97 27.64 0.40 5.56
CA VAL A 97 26.43 -0.21 6.12
C VAL A 97 26.67 -0.57 7.58
N ASP A 98 25.58 -0.77 8.34
CA ASP A 98 25.60 -1.15 9.77
C ASP A 98 26.35 -0.12 10.64
N LEU A 99 26.10 1.16 10.34
CA LEU A 99 26.67 2.27 11.08
C LEU A 99 26.12 2.29 12.52
N PRO A 100 26.85 2.90 13.48
CA PRO A 100 26.33 3.07 14.82
C PRO A 100 24.97 3.77 14.80
N ASN A 101 23.99 3.18 15.49
CA ASN A 101 22.60 3.63 15.41
C ASN A 101 22.45 5.10 15.81
N ARG A 102 21.78 5.89 14.96
CA ARG A 102 21.53 7.34 15.10
C ARG A 102 22.80 8.19 15.17
N GLN A 103 23.93 7.69 14.67
CA GLN A 103 25.16 8.46 14.60
C GLN A 103 25.44 8.87 13.15
N VAL A 104 25.66 10.18 12.95
CA VAL A 104 26.14 10.69 11.67
C VAL A 104 27.63 10.45 11.57
N VAL A 105 28.04 9.75 10.51
CA VAL A 105 29.44 9.45 10.22
C VAL A 105 29.77 9.78 8.77
N SER A 106 31.04 10.13 8.52
CA SER A 106 31.55 10.25 7.16
C SER A 106 32.19 8.93 6.72
N LEU A 107 32.18 8.65 5.42
CA LEU A 107 32.81 7.46 4.85
C LEU A 107 34.30 7.35 5.24
N THR A 108 35.00 8.47 5.26
CA THR A 108 36.44 8.55 5.59
C THR A 108 36.76 8.25 7.05
N GLU A 109 35.78 8.30 7.95
CA GLU A 109 35.92 7.86 9.34
C GLU A 109 35.74 6.35 9.51
N PHE A 110 35.09 5.71 8.53
CA PHE A 110 34.72 4.29 8.59
C PHE A 110 35.64 3.41 7.73
N VAL A 111 36.09 3.91 6.58
CA VAL A 111 36.91 3.19 5.61
C VAL A 111 38.18 3.99 5.31
N ALA A 112 39.34 3.34 5.38
CA ALA A 112 40.60 3.96 4.99
C ALA A 112 40.59 4.31 3.50
N LEU A 113 41.01 5.54 3.16
CA LEU A 113 40.90 6.07 1.80
C LEU A 113 41.57 5.19 0.74
N ASN A 114 42.72 4.59 1.07
CA ASN A 114 43.45 3.72 0.14
C ASN A 114 42.70 2.41 -0.14
N ASP A 115 42.02 1.85 0.86
CA ASP A 115 41.24 0.63 0.68
C ASP A 115 39.95 0.93 -0.08
N TRP A 116 39.32 2.08 0.21
CA TRP A 116 38.15 2.58 -0.51
C TRP A 116 38.42 2.76 -2.01
N LEU A 117 39.47 3.51 -2.38
CA LEU A 117 39.83 3.79 -3.77
C LEU A 117 40.17 2.51 -4.56
N ASN A 118 40.65 1.48 -3.87
CA ASN A 118 41.02 0.21 -4.49
C ASN A 118 39.88 -0.79 -4.58
N SER A 119 38.78 -0.57 -3.86
CA SER A 119 37.63 -1.46 -3.80
C SER A 119 36.91 -1.58 -5.15
N ASP A 120 36.39 -2.79 -5.42
CA ASP A 120 35.59 -3.06 -6.63
C ASP A 120 34.28 -2.26 -6.62
N PHE A 121 33.71 -2.01 -5.44
CA PHE A 121 32.53 -1.18 -5.27
C PHE A 121 32.78 0.28 -5.70
N TYR A 122 33.90 0.87 -5.29
CA TYR A 122 34.23 2.23 -5.70
C TYR A 122 34.42 2.34 -7.22
N LYS A 123 35.28 1.50 -7.81
CA LYS A 123 35.62 1.55 -9.23
C LYS A 123 34.43 1.23 -10.15
N SER A 124 33.59 0.27 -9.76
CA SER A 124 32.52 -0.23 -10.63
C SER A 124 31.22 0.57 -10.50
N PHE A 125 30.99 1.25 -9.37
CA PHE A 125 29.70 1.86 -9.07
C PHE A 125 29.79 3.33 -8.63
N MET A 126 30.72 3.69 -7.74
CA MET A 126 30.80 5.05 -7.18
C MET A 126 31.55 6.04 -8.09
N GLU A 127 32.65 5.61 -8.73
CA GLU A 127 33.44 6.45 -9.63
C GLU A 127 32.68 6.89 -10.89
N PRO A 128 31.95 6.01 -11.61
CA PRO A 128 31.14 6.42 -12.77
C PRO A 128 30.01 7.39 -12.43
N THR A 129 29.56 7.40 -11.18
CA THR A 129 28.46 8.25 -10.69
C THR A 129 28.96 9.53 -10.01
N ASP A 130 30.28 9.74 -9.97
CA ASP A 130 30.95 10.85 -9.26
C ASP A 130 30.46 10.99 -7.81
N VAL A 131 30.43 9.85 -7.10
CA VAL A 131 30.18 9.79 -5.66
C VAL A 131 31.52 9.51 -4.96
N PHE A 132 31.95 10.45 -4.12
CA PHE A 132 33.26 10.35 -3.46
C PHE A 132 33.20 10.59 -1.96
N HIS A 133 32.64 11.73 -1.57
CA HIS A 133 32.41 12.05 -0.16
C HIS A 133 30.99 11.60 0.19
N VAL A 134 30.86 10.72 1.17
CA VAL A 134 29.55 10.25 1.66
C VAL A 134 29.43 10.56 3.15
N LEU A 135 28.30 11.16 3.50
CA LEU A 135 27.84 11.42 4.85
C LEU A 135 26.56 10.60 5.07
N GLY A 136 26.41 9.93 6.20
CA GLY A 136 25.21 9.17 6.44
C GLY A 136 24.99 8.78 7.88
N ALA A 137 23.79 8.28 8.13
CA ALA A 137 23.40 7.70 9.40
C ALA A 137 22.45 6.53 9.16
N ASP A 138 22.51 5.56 10.07
CA ASP A 138 21.59 4.43 10.11
C ASP A 138 20.64 4.63 11.30
N ILE A 139 19.35 4.42 11.05
CA ILE A 139 18.27 4.51 12.03
C ILE A 139 17.66 3.12 12.12
N ASN A 140 17.93 2.46 13.24
CA ASN A 140 17.38 1.17 13.59
C ASN A 140 16.37 1.35 14.72
N THR A 141 15.12 0.97 14.47
CA THR A 141 14.03 1.04 15.43
C THR A 141 13.87 -0.27 16.20
N ALA A 142 13.22 -0.24 17.37
CA ALA A 142 13.06 -1.41 18.23
C ALA A 142 12.17 -2.51 17.62
N ASP A 143 11.28 -2.15 16.70
CA ASP A 143 10.43 -3.05 15.92
C ASP A 143 11.11 -3.62 14.67
N GLY A 144 12.42 -3.37 14.51
CA GLY A 144 13.24 -3.98 13.47
C GLY A 144 13.26 -3.24 12.13
N ALA A 145 12.67 -2.05 12.05
CA ALA A 145 12.85 -1.21 10.87
C ALA A 145 14.29 -0.69 10.81
N GLN A 146 14.87 -0.73 9.61
CA GLN A 146 16.20 -0.21 9.34
C GLN A 146 16.08 0.79 8.21
N CYS A 147 16.42 2.04 8.47
CA CYS A 147 16.48 3.06 7.44
C CYS A 147 17.84 3.74 7.43
N ARG A 148 18.22 4.22 6.26
CA ARG A 148 19.54 4.81 6.05
C ARG A 148 19.39 6.11 5.27
N ILE A 149 20.07 7.15 5.72
CA ILE A 149 20.21 8.37 4.93
C ILE A 149 21.65 8.50 4.46
N ARG A 150 21.82 8.85 3.18
CA ARG A 150 23.11 9.00 2.52
C ARG A 150 23.12 10.31 1.74
N ILE A 151 24.08 11.16 2.02
CA ILE A 151 24.32 12.43 1.33
C ILE A 151 25.68 12.32 0.65
N SER A 152 25.73 12.60 -0.64
CA SER A 152 26.91 12.34 -1.47
C SER A 152 27.37 13.60 -2.19
N ARG A 153 28.68 13.88 -2.16
CA ARG A 153 29.37 14.93 -2.92
C ARG A 153 30.39 14.30 -3.88
N GLY A 154 30.69 15.01 -4.96
CA GLY A 154 31.64 14.58 -5.98
C GLY A 154 33.10 14.70 -5.51
N ARG A 155 34.03 14.21 -6.32
CA ARG A 155 35.46 14.19 -5.95
C ARG A 155 36.10 15.57 -5.93
N SER A 156 35.59 16.50 -6.74
CA SER A 156 36.08 17.89 -6.78
C SER A 156 35.51 18.76 -5.66
N ASP A 157 34.47 18.30 -4.99
CA ASP A 157 33.81 19.03 -3.90
C ASP A 157 34.58 18.84 -2.59
N PRO A 158 34.44 19.76 -1.62
CA PRO A 158 35.08 19.59 -0.33
C PRO A 158 34.42 18.50 0.52
N PRO A 159 35.21 17.83 1.39
CA PRO A 159 34.68 16.85 2.32
C PRO A 159 33.67 17.48 3.29
N PHE A 160 32.77 16.64 3.82
CA PHE A 160 31.82 17.07 4.84
C PHE A 160 32.55 17.47 6.13
N ASN A 161 32.18 18.61 6.68
CA ASN A 161 32.75 19.15 7.91
C ASN A 161 31.86 18.87 9.13
N GLN A 162 32.26 19.32 10.32
CA GLN A 162 31.48 19.11 11.53
C GLN A 162 30.11 19.82 11.50
N ALA A 163 30.02 21.01 10.87
CA ALA A 163 28.73 21.71 10.74
C ALA A 163 27.76 20.94 9.84
N ASP A 164 28.25 20.30 8.77
CA ASP A 164 27.44 19.41 7.92
C ASP A 164 26.88 18.22 8.73
N LYS A 165 27.71 17.63 9.62
CA LYS A 165 27.28 16.55 10.51
C LYS A 165 26.24 17.02 11.52
N ASP A 166 26.45 18.18 12.13
CA ASP A 166 25.55 18.73 13.14
C ASP A 166 24.18 19.06 12.53
N LEU A 167 24.17 19.58 11.29
CA LEU A 167 22.94 19.81 10.51
C LEU A 167 22.19 18.50 10.25
N LEU A 168 22.85 17.44 9.75
CA LEU A 168 22.17 16.16 9.53
C LEU A 168 21.68 15.55 10.85
N THR A 169 22.49 15.65 11.92
CA THR A 169 22.14 15.17 13.27
C THR A 169 20.88 15.84 13.80
N LEU A 170 20.67 17.12 13.50
CA LEU A 170 19.46 17.86 13.88
C LEU A 170 18.18 17.24 13.27
N PHE A 171 18.25 16.77 12.03
CA PHE A 171 17.09 16.20 11.32
C PHE A 171 16.84 14.71 11.66
N LEU A 172 17.84 13.95 12.10
CA LEU A 172 17.70 12.52 12.42
C LEU A 172 16.50 12.16 13.31
N PRO A 173 16.25 12.82 14.47
CA PRO A 173 15.12 12.47 15.31
C PRO A 173 13.77 12.76 14.65
N HIS A 174 13.72 13.70 13.71
CA HIS A 174 12.51 14.02 12.96
C HIS A 174 12.28 13.03 11.80
N LEU A 175 13.35 12.63 11.13
CA LEU A 175 13.34 11.57 10.11
C LEU A 175 12.82 10.26 10.71
N GLU A 176 13.31 9.89 11.89
CA GLU A 176 12.84 8.71 12.62
C GLU A 176 11.34 8.79 12.90
N ARG A 177 10.85 9.93 13.42
CA ARG A 177 9.41 10.11 13.70
C ARG A 177 8.55 10.05 12.44
N ALA A 178 8.94 10.77 11.38
CA ALA A 178 8.23 10.77 10.11
C ALA A 178 8.15 9.37 9.49
N MET A 179 9.25 8.61 9.59
CA MET A 179 9.31 7.23 9.12
C MET A 179 8.41 6.29 9.94
N ILE A 180 8.42 6.39 11.28
CA ILE A 180 7.49 5.62 12.13
C ILE A 180 6.03 5.91 11.77
N LEU A 181 5.70 7.18 11.51
CA LEU A 181 4.35 7.57 11.05
C LEU A 181 4.02 6.94 9.70
N HIS A 182 4.93 7.01 8.73
CA HIS A 182 4.74 6.40 7.41
C HIS A 182 4.55 4.88 7.50
N MET A 183 5.35 4.18 8.30
CA MET A 183 5.20 2.74 8.50
C MET A 183 3.86 2.37 9.13
N ARG A 184 3.39 3.17 10.09
CA ARG A 184 2.05 2.98 10.69
C ARG A 184 0.94 3.21 9.67
N LEU A 185 1.05 4.24 8.84
CA LEU A 185 0.09 4.53 7.77
C LEU A 185 0.05 3.40 6.74
N ASN A 186 1.21 2.98 6.22
CA ASN A 186 1.30 1.89 5.26
C ASN A 186 0.74 0.57 5.81
N ARG A 187 0.95 0.30 7.11
CA ARG A 187 0.36 -0.88 7.76
C ARG A 187 -1.18 -0.80 7.77
N ILE A 188 -1.73 0.35 8.16
CA ILE A 188 -3.18 0.57 8.16
C ILE A 188 -3.75 0.44 6.75
N GLU A 189 -3.07 1.00 5.75
CA GLU A 189 -3.47 0.88 4.34
C GLU A 189 -3.39 -0.57 3.84
N SER A 190 -2.32 -1.29 4.16
CA SER A 190 -2.17 -2.71 3.79
C SER A 190 -3.25 -3.58 4.44
N GLU A 191 -3.56 -3.35 5.71
CA GLU A 191 -4.66 -4.02 6.41
C GLU A 191 -6.02 -3.68 5.77
N ARG A 192 -6.26 -2.40 5.44
CA ARG A 192 -7.47 -1.95 4.73
C ARG A 192 -7.61 -2.63 3.36
N ASP A 193 -6.54 -2.67 2.57
CA ASP A 193 -6.55 -3.22 1.22
C ASP A 193 -6.74 -4.74 1.25
N LEU A 194 -6.19 -5.44 2.26
CA LEU A 194 -6.47 -6.85 2.52
C LEU A 194 -7.96 -7.09 2.82
N TYR A 195 -8.57 -6.28 3.70
CA TYR A 195 -9.98 -6.41 4.02
C TYR A 195 -10.88 -6.06 2.83
N ALA A 196 -10.54 -5.02 2.06
CA ALA A 196 -11.24 -4.63 0.85
C ALA A 196 -11.17 -5.74 -0.21
N GLY A 197 -9.98 -6.32 -0.42
CA GLY A 197 -9.78 -7.46 -1.31
C GLY A 197 -10.62 -8.68 -0.89
N ALA A 198 -10.70 -8.98 0.41
CA ALA A 198 -11.56 -10.06 0.91
C ALA A 198 -13.05 -9.81 0.60
N VAL A 199 -13.53 -8.56 0.71
CA VAL A 199 -14.92 -8.19 0.37
C VAL A 199 -15.18 -8.28 -1.13
N ASP A 200 -14.21 -7.90 -1.97
CA ASP A 200 -14.30 -8.03 -3.43
C ASP A 200 -14.51 -9.49 -3.85
N GLN A 201 -13.84 -10.45 -3.21
CA GLN A 201 -13.99 -11.87 -3.52
C GLN A 201 -15.38 -12.43 -3.16
N MET A 202 -16.07 -11.77 -2.22
CA MET A 202 -17.45 -12.11 -1.85
C MET A 202 -18.49 -11.57 -2.85
N ALA A 203 -18.07 -10.92 -3.95
CA ALA A 203 -18.94 -10.30 -4.94
C ALA A 203 -19.91 -9.27 -4.35
N VAL A 204 -19.46 -8.51 -3.34
CA VAL A 204 -20.24 -7.44 -2.71
C VAL A 204 -19.67 -6.08 -3.09
N GLY A 205 -20.48 -5.24 -3.73
CA GLY A 205 -20.16 -3.84 -3.98
C GLY A 205 -20.21 -3.03 -2.68
N THR A 206 -19.16 -2.29 -2.37
CA THR A 206 -19.07 -1.42 -1.19
C THR A 206 -18.86 0.03 -1.61
N ILE A 207 -19.68 0.94 -1.08
CA ILE A 207 -19.58 2.39 -1.29
C ILE A 207 -19.56 3.07 0.08
N LEU A 208 -18.53 3.89 0.33
CA LEU A 208 -18.39 4.69 1.53
C LEU A 208 -18.81 6.14 1.25
N LEU A 209 -19.63 6.71 2.12
CA LEU A 209 -20.06 8.10 2.05
C LEU A 209 -19.53 8.93 3.21
N ASP A 210 -19.26 10.22 2.96
CA ASP A 210 -18.95 11.21 3.98
C ASP A 210 -20.19 11.66 4.78
N SER A 211 -20.00 12.58 5.72
CA SER A 211 -21.07 13.16 6.53
C SER A 211 -22.09 14.01 5.75
N ASP A 212 -21.72 14.45 4.54
CA ASP A 212 -22.56 15.20 3.62
C ASP A 212 -23.28 14.27 2.60
N GLY A 213 -23.03 12.95 2.66
CA GLY A 213 -23.60 11.95 1.77
C GLY A 213 -22.89 11.81 0.41
N LYS A 214 -21.70 12.38 0.25
CA LYS A 214 -20.88 12.25 -0.97
C LYS A 214 -20.03 10.99 -0.90
N VAL A 215 -19.78 10.40 -2.07
CA VAL A 215 -18.93 9.20 -2.19
C VAL A 215 -17.49 9.56 -1.86
N LEU A 216 -16.94 8.89 -0.84
CA LEU A 216 -15.52 8.95 -0.47
C LEU A 216 -14.72 7.88 -1.21
N GLN A 217 -15.25 6.65 -1.26
CA GLN A 217 -14.56 5.50 -1.82
C GLN A 217 -15.56 4.46 -2.34
N MET A 218 -15.16 3.73 -3.37
CA MET A 218 -15.84 2.55 -3.90
C MET A 218 -14.84 1.41 -4.01
N ASN A 219 -15.28 0.18 -3.80
CA ASN A 219 -14.48 -0.99 -4.19
C ASN A 219 -14.69 -1.32 -5.68
N ARG A 220 -13.87 -2.24 -6.21
CA ARG A 220 -13.89 -2.59 -7.63
C ARG A 220 -15.26 -3.10 -8.09
N VAL A 221 -15.94 -3.89 -7.25
CA VAL A 221 -17.28 -4.42 -7.57
C VAL A 221 -18.31 -3.28 -7.67
N ALA A 222 -18.30 -2.33 -6.73
CA ALA A 222 -19.20 -1.18 -6.79
C ALA A 222 -18.93 -0.27 -8.00
N GLU A 223 -17.66 -0.06 -8.36
CA GLU A 223 -17.28 0.71 -9.55
C GLU A 223 -17.86 0.07 -10.82
N GLN A 224 -17.75 -1.26 -10.96
CA GLN A 224 -18.32 -2.00 -12.08
C GLN A 224 -19.86 -1.85 -12.14
N LEU A 225 -20.56 -2.05 -11.02
CA LEU A 225 -22.01 -1.91 -10.95
C LEU A 225 -22.48 -0.49 -11.33
N VAL A 226 -21.74 0.54 -10.90
CA VAL A 226 -22.02 1.93 -11.27
C VAL A 226 -21.76 2.20 -12.75
N GLN A 227 -20.73 1.58 -13.34
CA GLN A 227 -20.39 1.71 -14.76
C GLN A 227 -21.41 1.02 -15.67
N GLU A 228 -21.97 -0.12 -15.25
CA GLU A 228 -23.04 -0.81 -15.97
C GLU A 228 -24.31 0.04 -16.11
N LYS A 229 -24.53 0.97 -15.17
CA LYS A 229 -25.70 1.87 -15.11
C LYS A 229 -27.04 1.14 -15.10
N ASP A 230 -27.05 -0.12 -14.69
CA ASP A 230 -28.22 -0.99 -14.68
C ASP A 230 -28.90 -1.01 -13.31
N GLY A 231 -29.41 0.15 -12.89
CA GLY A 231 -30.13 0.30 -11.62
C GLY A 231 -29.30 0.90 -10.48
N VAL A 232 -27.99 1.06 -10.64
CA VAL A 232 -27.16 1.91 -9.77
C VAL A 232 -26.34 2.84 -10.65
N LYS A 233 -26.34 4.14 -10.35
CA LYS A 233 -25.58 5.12 -11.12
C LYS A 233 -25.11 6.27 -10.24
N LEU A 234 -23.93 6.80 -10.57
CA LEU A 234 -23.39 8.01 -9.95
C LEU A 234 -23.74 9.21 -10.83
N VAL A 235 -24.39 10.22 -10.25
CA VAL A 235 -24.69 11.51 -10.89
C VAL A 235 -24.04 12.65 -10.10
N SER A 236 -24.08 13.86 -10.65
CA SER A 236 -23.46 15.07 -10.07
C SER A 236 -23.89 15.36 -8.62
N ASP A 237 -25.07 14.88 -8.22
CA ASP A 237 -25.69 15.08 -6.90
C ASP A 237 -25.66 13.80 -6.02
N GLY A 238 -24.78 12.84 -6.36
CA GLY A 238 -24.58 11.61 -5.57
C GLY A 238 -25.13 10.34 -6.22
N LEU A 239 -25.32 9.29 -5.41
CA LEU A 239 -25.73 7.97 -5.87
C LEU A 239 -27.25 7.91 -6.10
N GLN A 240 -27.66 7.45 -7.29
CA GLN A 240 -29.05 7.14 -7.63
C GLN A 240 -29.23 5.64 -7.83
N VAL A 241 -30.36 5.12 -7.34
CA VAL A 241 -30.70 3.70 -7.42
C VAL A 241 -32.11 3.50 -7.99
N GLY A 242 -32.24 2.51 -8.87
CA GLY A 242 -33.48 2.02 -9.47
C GLY A 242 -34.37 3.12 -10.03
N THR A 243 -35.65 3.03 -9.67
CA THR A 243 -36.68 3.99 -10.04
C THR A 243 -36.60 5.28 -9.20
N PRO A 244 -37.26 6.38 -9.60
CA PRO A 244 -37.35 7.58 -8.77
C PRO A 244 -37.87 7.33 -7.34
N ARG A 245 -38.75 6.34 -7.17
CA ARG A 245 -39.28 5.91 -5.87
C ARG A 245 -38.21 5.20 -5.03
N ASP A 246 -37.44 4.31 -5.64
CA ASP A 246 -36.33 3.63 -4.97
C ASP A 246 -35.26 4.62 -4.56
N SER A 247 -34.90 5.55 -5.46
CA SER A 247 -33.97 6.64 -5.16
C SER A 247 -34.46 7.53 -4.01
N GLN A 248 -35.75 7.82 -3.91
CA GLN A 248 -36.29 8.58 -2.78
C GLN A 248 -36.17 7.80 -1.47
N LYS A 249 -36.53 6.51 -1.48
CA LYS A 249 -36.39 5.64 -0.31
C LYS A 249 -34.93 5.53 0.12
N PHE A 250 -34.02 5.28 -0.82
CA PHE A 250 -32.59 5.19 -0.59
C PHE A 250 -32.00 6.43 0.07
N ARG A 251 -32.36 7.63 -0.43
CA ARG A 251 -31.97 8.91 0.20
C ARG A 251 -32.49 9.04 1.64
N GLN A 252 -33.69 8.52 1.94
CA GLN A 252 -34.20 8.49 3.31
C GLN A 252 -33.37 7.56 4.20
N LEU A 253 -32.97 6.38 3.72
CA LEU A 253 -32.12 5.44 4.48
C LEU A 253 -30.75 6.07 4.79
N ILE A 254 -30.12 6.70 3.81
CA ILE A 254 -28.84 7.42 4.02
C ILE A 254 -29.02 8.52 5.08
N LYS A 255 -30.09 9.31 4.99
CA LYS A 255 -30.37 10.37 5.96
C LYS A 255 -30.56 9.81 7.38
N GLN A 256 -31.24 8.67 7.52
CA GLN A 256 -31.42 8.00 8.81
C GLN A 256 -30.09 7.48 9.37
N ALA A 257 -29.27 6.85 8.52
CA ALA A 257 -27.92 6.41 8.89
C ALA A 257 -27.04 7.58 9.37
N LEU A 258 -27.03 8.70 8.64
CA LEU A 258 -26.29 9.92 9.02
C LEU A 258 -26.77 10.54 10.34
N LEU A 259 -28.09 10.51 10.62
CA LEU A 259 -28.63 10.98 11.89
C LEU A 259 -28.22 10.05 13.05
N SER A 260 -28.26 8.73 12.84
CA SER A 260 -27.89 7.74 13.87
C SER A 260 -26.43 7.86 14.29
N GLN A 261 -25.53 8.18 13.34
CA GLN A 261 -24.11 8.38 13.55
C GLN A 261 -23.84 9.57 14.50
N LYS A 262 -24.60 10.66 14.37
CA LYS A 262 -24.52 11.83 15.25
C LYS A 262 -25.06 11.58 16.66
N SER A 263 -26.03 10.68 16.80
CA SER A 263 -26.64 10.34 18.09
C SER A 263 -25.86 9.28 18.86
N GLY A 264 -24.80 8.69 18.30
CA GLY A 264 -24.01 7.64 18.94
C GLY A 264 -24.78 6.33 19.15
N ASN A 265 -25.91 6.15 18.46
CA ASN A 265 -26.75 4.97 18.60
C ASN A 265 -26.17 3.78 17.82
N PRO A 266 -26.45 2.53 18.25
CA PRO A 266 -25.99 1.34 17.54
C PRO A 266 -26.43 1.37 16.07
N SER A 267 -25.49 1.00 15.20
CA SER A 267 -25.61 0.98 13.73
C SER A 267 -26.99 0.51 13.28
N VAL A 268 -27.80 1.40 12.70
CA VAL A 268 -29.05 1.01 12.05
C VAL A 268 -28.68 0.29 10.75
N VAL A 269 -29.14 -0.96 10.60
CA VAL A 269 -28.97 -1.73 9.37
C VAL A 269 -30.29 -1.67 8.62
N GLU A 270 -30.32 -0.92 7.53
CA GLU A 270 -31.51 -0.79 6.68
C GLU A 270 -31.28 -1.46 5.34
N ALA A 271 -32.23 -2.30 4.92
CA ALA A 271 -32.15 -3.05 3.67
C ALA A 271 -33.25 -2.62 2.69
N MET A 272 -32.91 -2.59 1.41
CA MET A 272 -33.87 -2.40 0.32
C MET A 272 -33.51 -3.24 -0.89
N ARG A 273 -34.51 -3.50 -1.73
CA ARG A 273 -34.32 -4.10 -3.06
C ARG A 273 -34.37 -2.99 -4.10
N VAL A 274 -33.57 -3.11 -5.15
CA VAL A 274 -33.49 -2.15 -6.25
C VAL A 274 -33.72 -2.88 -7.56
N GLN A 275 -34.74 -2.44 -8.30
CA GLN A 275 -35.07 -3.00 -9.59
C GLN A 275 -34.06 -2.56 -10.65
N ARG A 276 -33.69 -3.51 -11.52
CA ARG A 276 -32.78 -3.29 -12.63
C ARG A 276 -33.57 -2.96 -13.91
N PRO A 277 -33.24 -1.87 -14.63
CA PRO A 277 -33.82 -1.57 -15.93
C PRO A 277 -33.72 -2.71 -16.95
N SER A 278 -32.68 -3.53 -16.88
CA SER A 278 -32.50 -4.71 -17.73
C SER A 278 -33.50 -5.84 -17.50
N GLY A 279 -34.22 -5.83 -16.37
CA GLY A 279 -35.11 -6.91 -15.96
C GLY A 279 -34.41 -8.12 -15.32
N ARG A 280 -33.09 -8.05 -15.11
CA ARG A 280 -32.32 -9.00 -14.28
C ARG A 280 -32.79 -8.96 -12.82
N ALA A 281 -32.37 -9.95 -12.03
CA ALA A 281 -32.72 -10.05 -10.61
C ALA A 281 -32.39 -8.75 -9.83
N ASP A 282 -33.31 -8.33 -8.96
CA ASP A 282 -33.16 -7.12 -8.16
C ASP A 282 -31.88 -7.14 -7.31
N PHE A 283 -31.18 -6.00 -7.24
CA PHE A 283 -30.07 -5.85 -6.29
C PHE A 283 -30.57 -5.81 -4.85
N GLY A 284 -29.81 -6.41 -3.95
CA GLY A 284 -29.97 -6.24 -2.51
C GLY A 284 -29.03 -5.15 -2.01
N ILE A 285 -29.57 -4.07 -1.42
CA ILE A 285 -28.78 -2.98 -0.84
C ILE A 285 -28.95 -2.97 0.68
N VAL A 286 -27.84 -2.88 1.41
CA VAL A 286 -27.79 -2.68 2.85
C VAL A 286 -27.04 -1.38 3.14
N VAL A 287 -27.64 -0.51 3.95
CA VAL A 287 -27.06 0.76 4.39
C VAL A 287 -26.76 0.66 5.89
N ARG A 288 -25.55 1.08 6.28
CA ARG A 288 -25.05 1.02 7.65
C ARG A 288 -24.39 2.34 8.04
N SER A 289 -24.65 2.81 9.26
CA SER A 289 -23.86 3.92 9.82
C SER A 289 -22.50 3.44 10.31
N VAL A 290 -21.47 4.25 10.03
CA VAL A 290 -20.10 4.03 10.51
C VAL A 290 -19.94 4.83 11.81
N PRO A 291 -19.56 4.19 12.94
CA PRO A 291 -19.37 4.91 14.20
C PRO A 291 -18.36 6.06 14.03
N PRO A 292 -18.61 7.24 14.62
CA PRO A 292 -17.61 8.30 14.61
C PRO A 292 -16.33 7.84 15.31
N GLY A 293 -15.17 8.14 14.73
CA GLY A 293 -13.91 7.99 15.44
C GLY A 293 -13.81 9.01 16.57
N GLU A 294 -13.07 8.71 17.63
CA GLU A 294 -12.93 9.58 18.81
C GLU A 294 -12.42 11.01 18.49
N TRP A 295 -11.82 11.19 17.31
CA TRP A 295 -11.25 12.46 16.82
C TRP A 295 -11.84 12.89 15.45
N SER A 296 -13.04 12.42 15.09
CA SER A 296 -13.65 12.69 13.77
C SER A 296 -14.31 14.07 13.69
N GLY A 297 -13.51 15.12 13.52
CA GLY A 297 -13.98 16.47 13.17
C GLY A 297 -13.93 16.79 11.67
N SER A 298 -13.27 15.94 10.86
CA SER A 298 -13.04 16.20 9.44
C SER A 298 -14.10 15.55 8.54
N LYS A 299 -14.44 16.24 7.44
CA LYS A 299 -15.36 15.73 6.39
C LYS A 299 -14.83 14.52 5.63
N GLN A 300 -13.59 14.09 5.88
CA GLN A 300 -12.95 12.97 5.20
C GLN A 300 -13.21 11.63 5.91
N CYS A 301 -13.87 11.62 7.06
CA CYS A 301 -14.24 10.37 7.74
C CYS A 301 -15.51 9.76 7.12
N PRO A 302 -15.54 8.43 6.91
CA PRO A 302 -16.74 7.75 6.46
C PRO A 302 -17.83 7.81 7.53
N ALA A 303 -19.04 8.17 7.13
CA ALA A 303 -20.20 8.23 8.00
C ALA A 303 -21.22 7.13 7.68
N VAL A 304 -21.28 6.67 6.42
CA VAL A 304 -22.19 5.62 5.96
C VAL A 304 -21.45 4.66 5.05
N ALA A 305 -21.70 3.36 5.25
CA ALA A 305 -21.28 2.29 4.34
C ALA A 305 -22.51 1.68 3.67
N ILE A 306 -22.43 1.50 2.35
CA ILE A 306 -23.46 0.87 1.53
C ILE A 306 -22.87 -0.42 0.96
N PHE A 307 -23.60 -1.51 1.13
CA PHE A 307 -23.28 -2.82 0.55
C PHE A 307 -24.33 -3.19 -0.48
N ILE A 308 -23.89 -3.65 -1.65
CA ILE A 308 -24.71 -4.00 -2.80
C ILE A 308 -24.38 -5.44 -3.18
N GLY A 309 -25.36 -6.34 -3.09
CA GLY A 309 -25.26 -7.71 -3.59
C GLY A 309 -26.02 -7.87 -4.90
N ASP A 310 -25.36 -8.42 -5.92
CA ASP A 310 -25.99 -8.89 -7.15
C ASP A 310 -26.25 -10.41 -7.05
N PRO A 311 -27.52 -10.85 -7.00
CA PRO A 311 -27.85 -12.28 -6.95
C PRO A 311 -27.37 -13.08 -8.16
N GLU A 312 -27.16 -12.43 -9.30
CA GLU A 312 -26.70 -13.07 -10.54
C GLU A 312 -25.18 -12.97 -10.72
N GLN A 313 -24.48 -12.27 -9.84
CA GLN A 313 -23.02 -12.24 -9.88
C GLN A 313 -22.46 -13.50 -9.25
N GLU A 314 -21.80 -14.31 -10.08
CA GLU A 314 -21.17 -15.54 -9.61
C GLU A 314 -19.92 -15.21 -8.78
N SER A 315 -19.95 -15.50 -7.48
CA SER A 315 -18.72 -15.65 -6.70
C SER A 315 -18.15 -17.04 -7.00
N ARG A 316 -17.12 -17.10 -7.86
CA ARG A 316 -16.43 -18.35 -8.20
C ARG A 316 -15.20 -18.49 -7.30
N PRO A 317 -15.27 -19.27 -6.20
CA PRO A 317 -14.07 -19.55 -5.43
C PRO A 317 -13.05 -20.29 -6.31
N PRO A 318 -11.74 -19.97 -6.21
CA PRO A 318 -10.72 -20.65 -7.01
C PRO A 318 -10.77 -22.15 -6.78
N GLN A 319 -10.72 -22.90 -7.88
CA GLN A 319 -10.84 -24.35 -7.86
C GLN A 319 -9.73 -24.98 -6.99
N GLU A 320 -8.53 -24.42 -7.02
CA GLU A 320 -7.37 -24.84 -6.23
C GLU A 320 -7.66 -24.81 -4.73
N ILE A 321 -8.36 -23.79 -4.25
CA ILE A 321 -8.67 -23.61 -2.82
C ILE A 321 -9.73 -24.61 -2.39
N VAL A 322 -10.78 -24.79 -3.18
CA VAL A 322 -11.81 -25.80 -2.92
C VAL A 322 -11.20 -27.20 -2.87
N ARG A 323 -10.24 -27.50 -3.78
CA ARG A 323 -9.51 -28.77 -3.77
C ARG A 323 -8.69 -28.95 -2.50
N ALA A 324 -7.94 -27.93 -2.09
CA ALA A 324 -7.09 -27.99 -0.91
C ALA A 324 -7.89 -28.09 0.40
N LEU A 325 -9.03 -27.41 0.51
CA LEU A 325 -9.86 -27.41 1.72
C LEU A 325 -10.66 -28.70 1.93
N PHE A 326 -11.01 -29.40 0.84
CA PHE A 326 -11.92 -30.54 0.87
C PHE A 326 -11.32 -31.83 0.28
N ASP A 327 -10.00 -31.84 0.01
CA ASP A 327 -9.25 -32.95 -0.59
C ASP A 327 -9.88 -33.48 -1.91
N LEU A 328 -10.44 -32.57 -2.70
CA LEU A 328 -11.12 -32.90 -3.95
C LEU A 328 -10.14 -33.00 -5.13
N THR A 329 -10.45 -33.93 -6.04
CA THR A 329 -9.82 -33.98 -7.36
C THR A 329 -10.31 -32.81 -8.23
N PRO A 330 -9.61 -32.49 -9.33
CA PRO A 330 -10.05 -31.44 -10.25
C PRO A 330 -11.52 -31.60 -10.70
N SER A 331 -11.92 -32.80 -11.12
CA SER A 331 -13.29 -33.07 -11.59
C SER A 331 -14.35 -32.98 -10.48
N GLU A 332 -14.02 -33.43 -9.26
CA GLU A 332 -14.91 -33.31 -8.10
C GLU A 332 -15.12 -31.84 -7.70
N ALA A 333 -14.05 -31.03 -7.73
CA ALA A 333 -14.13 -29.61 -7.43
C ALA A 333 -14.94 -28.85 -8.49
N GLN A 334 -14.73 -29.14 -9.78
CA GLN A 334 -15.49 -28.55 -10.89
C GLN A 334 -17.00 -28.76 -10.73
N ILE A 335 -17.44 -30.00 -10.51
CA ILE A 335 -18.86 -30.29 -10.28
C ILE A 335 -19.36 -29.55 -9.04
N SER A 336 -18.60 -29.58 -7.94
CA SER A 336 -19.02 -28.95 -6.69
C SER A 336 -19.19 -27.44 -6.80
N LEU A 337 -18.34 -26.78 -7.59
CA LEU A 337 -18.42 -25.34 -7.90
C LEU A 337 -19.65 -25.01 -8.74
N LEU A 338 -19.92 -25.76 -9.82
CA LEU A 338 -21.10 -25.55 -10.65
C LEU A 338 -22.39 -25.70 -9.84
N LEU A 339 -22.45 -26.71 -8.96
CA LEU A 339 -23.59 -26.89 -8.05
C LEU A 339 -23.70 -25.76 -7.02
N ALA A 340 -22.57 -25.21 -6.56
CA ALA A 340 -22.56 -24.06 -5.63
C ALA A 340 -23.04 -22.77 -6.30
N ASN A 341 -22.81 -22.63 -7.61
CA ASN A 341 -23.33 -21.53 -8.45
C ASN A 341 -24.80 -21.72 -8.85
N GLY A 342 -25.47 -22.76 -8.34
CA GLY A 342 -26.90 -22.96 -8.53
C GLY A 342 -27.29 -23.86 -9.71
N LEU A 343 -26.34 -24.41 -10.45
CA LEU A 343 -26.65 -25.37 -11.51
C LEU A 343 -27.19 -26.67 -10.92
N THR A 344 -28.10 -27.30 -11.65
CA THR A 344 -28.51 -28.69 -11.40
C THR A 344 -27.39 -29.65 -11.80
N LEU A 345 -27.46 -30.89 -11.32
CA LEU A 345 -26.49 -31.92 -11.70
C LEU A 345 -26.51 -32.22 -13.20
N ASP A 346 -27.67 -32.05 -13.85
CA ASP A 346 -27.84 -32.31 -15.27
C ASP A 346 -27.17 -31.20 -16.08
N GLU A 347 -27.45 -29.93 -15.77
CA GLU A 347 -26.77 -28.77 -16.36
C GLU A 347 -25.26 -28.82 -16.13
N ALA A 348 -24.82 -29.17 -14.92
CA ALA A 348 -23.39 -29.32 -14.63
C ALA A 348 -22.74 -30.48 -15.40
N SER A 349 -23.51 -31.53 -15.74
CA SER A 349 -23.01 -32.64 -16.57
C SER A 349 -22.82 -32.18 -18.02
N ASP A 350 -23.78 -31.42 -18.53
CA ASP A 350 -23.76 -30.87 -19.88
C ASP A 350 -22.63 -29.83 -20.04
N GLU A 351 -22.47 -28.91 -19.08
CA GLU A 351 -21.40 -27.90 -19.02
C GLU A 351 -20.01 -28.54 -19.06
N LEU A 352 -19.83 -29.68 -18.37
CA LEU A 352 -18.55 -30.40 -18.30
C LEU A 352 -18.37 -31.41 -19.43
N GLY A 353 -19.37 -31.63 -20.29
CA GLY A 353 -19.33 -32.62 -21.37
C GLY A 353 -19.21 -34.07 -20.87
N ILE A 354 -19.75 -34.38 -19.68
CA ILE A 354 -19.71 -35.72 -19.08
C ILE A 354 -21.09 -36.36 -18.99
N SER A 355 -21.13 -37.69 -18.90
CA SER A 355 -22.42 -38.38 -18.69
C SER A 355 -22.98 -38.09 -17.28
N ARG A 356 -24.30 -38.05 -17.16
CA ARG A 356 -25.00 -37.93 -15.87
C ARG A 356 -24.56 -39.00 -14.85
N ASN A 357 -24.24 -40.20 -15.31
CA ASN A 357 -23.75 -41.28 -14.44
C ASN A 357 -22.35 -40.97 -13.91
N THR A 358 -21.49 -40.39 -14.74
CA THR A 358 -20.14 -39.92 -14.34
C THR A 358 -20.24 -38.79 -13.32
N ALA A 359 -21.12 -37.81 -13.55
CA ALA A 359 -21.34 -36.70 -12.61
C ALA A 359 -21.85 -37.19 -11.25
N ARG A 360 -22.78 -38.16 -11.24
CA ARG A 360 -23.24 -38.84 -10.02
C ARG A 360 -22.12 -39.57 -9.29
N ALA A 361 -21.20 -40.22 -10.03
CA ALA A 361 -20.06 -40.91 -9.43
C ALA A 361 -19.11 -39.93 -8.74
N HIS A 362 -18.78 -38.81 -9.40
CA HIS A 362 -17.98 -37.74 -8.79
C HIS A 362 -18.67 -37.15 -7.56
N LEU A 363 -19.98 -36.85 -7.62
CA LEU A 363 -20.73 -36.32 -6.49
C LEU A 363 -20.73 -37.28 -5.29
N ARG A 364 -20.85 -38.60 -5.54
CA ARG A 364 -20.76 -39.62 -4.48
C ARG A 364 -19.39 -39.65 -3.82
N SER A 365 -18.33 -39.50 -4.62
CA SER A 365 -16.96 -39.40 -4.13
C SER A 365 -16.76 -38.13 -3.29
N THR A 366 -17.25 -36.98 -3.76
CA THR A 366 -17.25 -35.70 -3.02
C THR A 366 -17.95 -35.85 -1.67
N PHE A 367 -19.12 -36.49 -1.61
CA PHE A 367 -19.84 -36.74 -0.35
C PHE A 367 -19.03 -37.59 0.64
N SER A 368 -18.35 -38.62 0.13
CA SER A 368 -17.47 -39.45 0.97
C SER A 368 -16.30 -38.65 1.56
N LYS A 369 -15.72 -37.73 0.78
CA LYS A 369 -14.56 -36.92 1.22
C LYS A 369 -14.95 -35.78 2.16
N THR A 370 -16.09 -35.15 1.90
CA THR A 370 -16.57 -33.97 2.66
C THR A 370 -17.44 -34.34 3.87
N GLY A 371 -17.84 -35.61 4.01
CA GLY A 371 -18.68 -36.09 5.11
C GLY A 371 -20.14 -35.63 5.02
N VAL A 372 -20.55 -34.99 3.93
CA VAL A 372 -21.94 -34.57 3.71
C VAL A 372 -22.71 -35.62 2.94
N THR A 373 -24.03 -35.67 3.16
CA THR A 373 -24.90 -36.70 2.57
C THR A 373 -25.91 -36.15 1.56
N ARG A 374 -25.93 -34.83 1.36
CA ARG A 374 -26.88 -34.14 0.48
C ARG A 374 -26.20 -33.03 -0.30
N GLN A 375 -26.62 -32.83 -1.55
CA GLN A 375 -26.11 -31.77 -2.42
C GLN A 375 -26.26 -30.39 -1.78
N THR A 376 -27.41 -30.09 -1.18
CA THR A 376 -27.64 -28.80 -0.49
C THR A 376 -26.71 -28.60 0.70
N MET A 377 -26.29 -29.67 1.37
CA MET A 377 -25.30 -29.62 2.45
C MET A 377 -23.89 -29.36 1.91
N LEU A 378 -23.54 -29.94 0.75
CA LEU A 378 -22.28 -29.64 0.05
C LEU A 378 -22.22 -28.18 -0.38
N VAL A 379 -23.29 -27.67 -1.02
CA VAL A 379 -23.40 -26.26 -1.41
C VAL A 379 -23.26 -25.35 -0.19
N ARG A 380 -23.98 -25.64 0.89
CA ARG A 380 -23.86 -24.89 2.16
C ARG A 380 -22.46 -24.96 2.75
N LEU A 381 -21.78 -26.11 2.66
CA LEU A 381 -20.41 -26.29 3.16
C LEU A 381 -19.45 -25.38 2.39
N ILE A 382 -19.55 -25.34 1.07
CA ILE A 382 -18.71 -24.52 0.20
C ILE A 382 -18.99 -23.03 0.46
N LEU A 383 -20.26 -22.60 0.44
CA LEU A 383 -20.64 -21.20 0.65
C LEU A 383 -20.36 -20.67 2.06
N ARG A 384 -20.23 -21.54 3.07
CA ARG A 384 -19.82 -21.16 4.43
C ARG A 384 -18.32 -21.29 4.68
N SER A 385 -17.59 -21.91 3.75
CA SER A 385 -16.15 -22.05 3.89
C SER A 385 -15.44 -20.76 3.49
N VAL A 386 -14.17 -20.65 3.88
CA VAL A 386 -13.29 -19.56 3.45
C VAL A 386 -12.85 -19.71 1.98
N ALA A 387 -13.36 -20.71 1.25
CA ALA A 387 -13.00 -20.91 -0.16
C ALA A 387 -13.33 -19.68 -1.03
N THR A 388 -14.38 -18.93 -0.68
CA THR A 388 -14.81 -17.71 -1.38
C THR A 388 -13.93 -16.49 -1.12
N LEU A 389 -12.88 -16.60 -0.29
CA LEU A 389 -12.00 -15.48 0.07
C LEU A 389 -10.65 -15.47 -0.64
N GLY A 390 -10.26 -16.57 -1.28
CA GLY A 390 -8.93 -16.65 -1.92
C GLY A 390 -8.98 -16.64 -3.42
#